data_AF-A0A926KFD3-F1
#
_entry.id   AF-A0A926KFD3-F1
#
_cell.length_a   1.000
_cell.length_b   1.000
_cell.length_c   1.000
_cell.angle_alpha   90.00
_cell.angle_beta   90.00
_cell.angle_gamma   90.00
#
_symmetry.space_group_name_H-M   'P 1'
#
loop_
_entity.id
_entity.type
_entity.pdbx_description
1 polymer ?
#
loop_
_entity_poly.entity_id
_entity_poly.type
_entity_poly.pdbx_seq_one_letter_code
_entity_poly.pdbx_strand_id
1 'polypeptide(L)'
;MPLIVLVSVLVLGLLSICGLWVLRNRDASPPEDARQPAPVLVESTSPPRSASTTATSTAATSTTTATVTTTVSGSESASPGSAEPSGSSSVATDEATATSQLGSLRTSGIAATNLDGTWSAQIASQYVGVEDHQLQPEPFTAVDILNLHRRLVADSRFAGRPVVMLKQNDFGKYGKTDKEIWITMVLLGHSSKDDVQSWCESTFGMTGEQLKNFCLPRQMKPLYR
;
A
#
# COMPACT_ATOMS: atom_id res chain seq x y z
N MET A 1 -0.11 -43.09 -28.62
CA MET A 1 0.38 -42.90 -27.24
C MET A 1 1.91 -42.94 -27.18
N PRO A 2 2.60 -41.81 -27.42
CA PRO A 2 3.98 -41.68 -26.91
C PRO A 2 4.33 -40.30 -26.31
N LEU A 3 3.36 -39.39 -26.14
CA LEU A 3 3.64 -38.00 -25.76
C LEU A 3 3.72 -37.75 -24.24
N ILE A 4 3.28 -38.72 -23.42
CA ILE A 4 3.24 -38.58 -21.95
C ILE A 4 4.61 -38.89 -21.30
N VAL A 5 5.48 -39.65 -21.96
CA VAL A 5 6.78 -40.05 -21.39
C VAL A 5 7.82 -38.92 -21.45
N LEU A 6 7.67 -37.98 -22.39
CA LEU A 6 8.64 -36.90 -22.61
C LEU A 6 8.54 -35.78 -21.55
N VAL A 7 7.38 -35.61 -20.92
CA VAL A 7 7.17 -34.58 -19.88
C VAL A 7 7.81 -34.99 -18.55
N SER A 8 7.86 -36.30 -18.24
CA SER A 8 8.37 -36.78 -16.96
C SER A 8 9.90 -36.66 -16.80
N VAL A 9 10.67 -36.70 -17.90
CA VAL A 9 12.14 -36.57 -17.83
C VAL A 9 12.57 -35.12 -17.64
N LEU A 10 11.78 -34.14 -18.12
CA LEU A 10 12.13 -32.72 -18.03
C LEU A 10 11.87 -32.14 -16.62
N VAL A 11 10.91 -32.69 -15.87
CA VAL A 11 10.57 -32.24 -14.51
C VAL A 11 11.59 -32.74 -13.46
N LEU A 12 12.26 -33.87 -13.70
CA LEU A 12 13.29 -34.40 -12.78
C LEU A 12 14.69 -33.79 -12.99
N GLY A 13 14.93 -33.07 -14.10
CA GLY A 13 16.23 -32.45 -14.40
C GLY A 13 16.45 -31.08 -13.74
N LEU A 14 15.39 -30.32 -13.43
CA LEU A 14 15.51 -28.94 -12.90
C LEU A 14 15.60 -28.87 -11.37
N LEU A 15 15.28 -29.96 -10.65
CA LEU A 15 15.43 -30.02 -9.18
C LEU A 15 16.88 -30.23 -8.70
N SER A 16 17.82 -30.58 -9.59
CA SER A 16 19.23 -30.81 -9.21
C SER A 16 20.14 -29.57 -9.22
N ILE A 17 19.68 -28.41 -9.72
CA ILE A 17 20.55 -27.22 -9.84
C ILE A 17 20.35 -26.23 -8.66
N CYS A 18 19.25 -26.30 -7.92
CA CYS A 18 19.05 -25.45 -6.73
C CYS A 18 19.71 -25.98 -5.45
N GLY A 19 20.14 -27.25 -5.41
CA GLY A 19 20.73 -27.85 -4.20
C GLY A 19 22.18 -27.44 -3.89
N LEU A 20 22.95 -26.96 -4.87
CA LEU A 20 24.39 -26.72 -4.67
C LEU A 20 24.75 -25.28 -4.26
N TRP A 21 23.84 -24.32 -4.31
CA TRP A 21 24.16 -22.93 -3.94
C TRP A 21 23.89 -22.57 -2.47
N VAL A 22 23.15 -23.40 -1.74
CA VAL A 22 22.80 -23.14 -0.33
C VAL A 22 23.84 -23.70 0.66
N LEU A 23 24.76 -24.57 0.22
CA LEU A 23 25.80 -25.14 1.10
C LEU A 23 27.18 -24.46 1.00
N ARG A 24 27.36 -23.45 0.14
CA ARG A 24 28.69 -22.83 -0.08
C ARG A 24 28.88 -21.47 0.62
N ASN A 25 27.88 -20.95 1.32
CA ASN A 25 27.96 -19.62 1.95
C ASN A 25 27.84 -19.63 3.49
N ARG A 26 28.06 -20.79 4.13
CA ARG A 26 28.14 -20.92 5.60
C ARG A 26 29.58 -21.21 6.05
N ASP A 27 30.52 -20.31 5.78
CA ASP A 27 31.81 -20.29 6.50
C ASP A 27 32.45 -18.91 6.34
N ALA A 28 32.13 -18.02 7.27
CA ALA A 28 32.93 -16.85 7.60
C ALA A 28 32.51 -16.35 8.99
N SER A 29 32.79 -17.15 10.02
CA SER A 29 32.87 -16.64 11.39
C SER A 29 34.15 -15.81 11.52
N PRO A 30 34.09 -14.57 12.02
CA PRO A 30 35.29 -13.86 12.44
C PRO A 30 35.85 -14.50 13.72
N PRO A 31 37.19 -14.55 13.91
CA PRO A 31 37.77 -14.94 15.18
C PRO A 31 37.56 -13.82 16.21
N GLU A 32 36.70 -14.08 17.20
CA GLU A 32 36.72 -13.38 18.49
C GLU A 32 37.97 -13.85 19.25
N ASP A 33 39.03 -13.06 19.17
CA ASP A 33 40.18 -13.19 20.05
C ASP A 33 39.93 -12.44 21.36
N ALA A 34 40.46 -13.04 22.42
CA ALA A 34 40.11 -12.80 23.80
C ALA A 34 40.62 -11.45 24.31
N ARG A 35 39.76 -10.73 25.03
CA ARG A 35 40.21 -10.04 26.25
C ARG A 35 39.09 -9.83 27.26
N GLN A 36 38.97 -10.82 28.13
CA GLN A 36 38.31 -10.74 29.41
C GLN A 36 39.19 -9.95 30.40
N PRO A 37 38.61 -9.03 31.17
CA PRO A 37 38.84 -9.02 32.61
C PRO A 37 37.54 -9.16 33.40
N ALA A 38 37.69 -9.79 34.57
CA ALA A 38 36.65 -10.28 35.47
C ALA A 38 36.08 -9.18 36.40
N PRO A 39 35.31 -9.52 37.45
CA PRO A 39 33.93 -9.11 37.66
C PRO A 39 33.78 -7.93 38.63
N VAL A 40 32.78 -7.07 38.42
CA VAL A 40 32.29 -6.16 39.47
C VAL A 40 30.89 -6.59 39.87
N LEU A 41 30.83 -7.15 41.07
CA LEU A 41 29.64 -7.49 41.84
C LEU A 41 28.94 -6.17 42.23
N VAL A 42 27.72 -5.92 41.74
CA VAL A 42 26.84 -4.90 42.32
C VAL A 42 25.41 -5.43 42.42
N GLU A 43 25.17 -5.99 43.59
CA GLU A 43 24.01 -5.83 44.47
C GLU A 43 22.62 -5.48 43.88
N SER A 44 21.69 -6.42 44.14
CA SER A 44 20.24 -6.30 44.27
C SER A 44 19.66 -4.91 44.52
N THR A 45 18.61 -4.54 43.79
CA THR A 45 17.38 -3.90 44.32
C THR A 45 16.24 -3.98 43.29
N SER A 46 15.25 -4.85 43.52
CA SER A 46 13.82 -4.56 43.31
C SER A 46 13.26 -4.05 44.66
N PRO A 47 12.03 -3.49 44.84
CA PRO A 47 10.79 -3.49 44.01
C PRO A 47 10.07 -2.09 44.07
N PRO A 48 8.72 -1.87 44.05
CA PRO A 48 7.57 -2.70 43.63
C PRO A 48 6.55 -2.04 42.67
N ARG A 49 5.79 -2.92 42.01
CA ARG A 49 4.32 -2.93 41.79
C ARG A 49 3.53 -1.72 42.33
N SER A 50 2.83 -1.00 41.45
CA SER A 50 1.62 -0.25 41.80
C SER A 50 0.50 -0.61 40.83
N ALA A 51 -0.61 -1.01 41.43
CA ALA A 51 -1.86 -1.37 40.79
C ALA A 51 -2.84 -0.17 40.84
N SER A 52 -3.84 -0.26 39.97
CA SER A 52 -5.20 0.31 40.10
C SER A 52 -5.39 1.82 40.14
N THR A 53 -6.03 2.34 39.09
CA THR A 53 -7.22 3.22 39.21
C THR A 53 -7.93 3.23 37.85
N THR A 54 -9.03 2.51 37.70
CA THR A 54 -10.43 2.98 37.86
C THR A 54 -10.92 3.81 36.67
N ALA A 55 -11.90 3.24 35.97
CA ALA A 55 -12.71 3.86 34.94
C ALA A 55 -13.41 5.13 35.44
N THR A 56 -13.63 6.11 34.57
CA THR A 56 -14.76 7.02 34.69
C THR A 56 -15.30 7.35 33.30
N SER A 57 -16.54 6.88 33.11
CA SER A 57 -17.44 7.19 32.02
C SER A 57 -17.86 8.65 32.09
N THR A 58 -17.90 9.36 30.96
CA THR A 58 -18.78 10.53 30.80
C THR A 58 -19.22 10.60 29.35
N ALA A 59 -20.33 9.92 29.08
CA ALA A 59 -21.23 10.28 27.99
C ALA A 59 -22.02 11.51 28.43
N ALA A 60 -22.03 12.55 27.60
CA ALA A 60 -22.97 13.67 27.71
C ALA A 60 -23.65 13.87 26.36
N THR A 61 -24.74 13.14 26.19
CA THR A 61 -25.81 13.42 25.23
C THR A 61 -26.41 14.77 25.56
N SER A 62 -26.45 15.69 24.59
CA SER A 62 -27.30 16.88 24.65
C SER A 62 -28.33 16.81 23.53
N THR A 63 -29.50 16.31 23.92
CA THR A 63 -30.77 16.47 23.21
C THR A 63 -31.19 17.93 23.31
N THR A 64 -31.37 18.61 22.17
CA THR A 64 -32.14 19.87 22.14
C THR A 64 -33.30 19.70 21.18
N THR A 65 -34.49 19.60 21.77
CA THR A 65 -35.79 19.69 21.14
C THR A 65 -36.25 21.14 21.23
N ALA A 66 -36.60 21.77 20.10
CA ALA A 66 -37.54 22.88 20.03
C ALA A 66 -38.09 22.92 18.59
N THR A 67 -39.33 22.50 18.38
CA THR A 67 -40.57 23.31 18.41
C THR A 67 -40.95 23.79 17.02
N VAL A 68 -41.99 23.13 16.51
CA VAL A 68 -42.78 23.44 15.32
C VAL A 68 -43.32 24.88 15.39
N THR A 69 -43.16 25.64 14.30
CA THR A 69 -44.04 26.76 14.00
C THR A 69 -44.52 26.62 12.56
N THR A 70 -45.80 26.27 12.43
CA THR A 70 -46.55 26.24 11.18
C THR A 70 -46.82 27.68 10.73
N THR A 71 -46.49 28.02 9.50
CA THR A 71 -47.05 29.20 8.83
C THR A 71 -47.32 28.83 7.39
N VAL A 72 -48.61 28.66 7.10
CA VAL A 72 -49.17 28.53 5.75
C VAL A 72 -49.28 29.94 5.18
N SER A 73 -48.61 30.19 4.06
CA SER A 73 -49.02 31.25 3.15
C SER A 73 -48.56 30.86 1.75
N GLY A 74 -49.54 30.51 0.91
CA GLY A 74 -49.32 30.22 -0.49
C GLY A 74 -48.89 31.46 -1.25
N SER A 75 -47.91 31.29 -2.14
CA SER A 75 -47.80 32.07 -3.35
C SER A 75 -47.03 31.27 -4.38
N GLU A 76 -47.75 30.93 -5.44
CA GLU A 76 -47.31 30.29 -6.67
C GLU A 76 -46.23 31.16 -7.34
N SER A 77 -45.02 30.64 -7.53
CA SER A 77 -44.03 31.20 -8.44
C SER A 77 -43.00 30.14 -8.81
N ALA A 78 -42.88 29.88 -10.11
CA ALA A 78 -42.11 28.81 -10.71
C ALA A 78 -40.64 28.77 -10.24
N SER A 79 -40.21 27.58 -9.82
CA SER A 79 -38.83 27.27 -9.44
C SER A 79 -38.05 26.79 -10.67
N PRO A 80 -36.93 27.41 -11.07
CA PRO A 80 -35.94 26.72 -11.88
C PRO A 80 -35.24 25.70 -10.97
N GLY A 81 -35.42 24.42 -11.29
CA GLY A 81 -34.77 23.32 -10.59
C GLY A 81 -33.26 23.52 -10.54
N SER A 82 -32.76 23.89 -9.36
CA SER A 82 -31.35 23.87 -9.05
C SER A 82 -30.94 22.41 -8.96
N ALA A 83 -30.38 21.90 -10.06
CA ALA A 83 -29.75 20.60 -10.10
C ALA A 83 -28.56 20.63 -9.12
N GLU A 84 -28.77 20.06 -7.94
CA GLU A 84 -27.71 19.66 -7.04
C GLU A 84 -26.82 18.66 -7.80
N PRO A 85 -25.50 18.89 -7.94
CA PRO A 85 -24.63 17.89 -8.50
C PRO A 85 -24.55 16.75 -7.49
N SER A 86 -25.42 15.76 -7.65
CA SER A 86 -25.20 14.43 -7.11
C SER A 86 -23.82 13.97 -7.58
N GLY A 87 -22.86 14.01 -6.67
CA GLY A 87 -21.52 13.43 -6.82
C GLY A 87 -21.65 11.92 -6.89
N SER A 88 -22.25 11.43 -7.98
CA SER A 88 -22.25 10.04 -8.33
C SER A 88 -20.82 9.74 -8.77
N SER A 89 -20.06 9.08 -7.91
CA SER A 89 -18.81 8.41 -8.29
C SER A 89 -19.13 7.48 -9.45
N SER A 90 -19.03 8.00 -10.68
CA SER A 90 -19.29 7.25 -11.89
C SER A 90 -18.24 6.14 -11.93
N VAL A 91 -18.69 4.91 -11.68
CA VAL A 91 -17.91 3.73 -12.06
C VAL A 91 -17.66 3.89 -13.54
N ALA A 92 -16.39 4.11 -13.92
CA ALA A 92 -16.04 4.16 -15.33
C ALA A 92 -16.34 2.77 -15.87
N THR A 93 -17.29 2.67 -16.80
CA THR A 93 -17.66 1.41 -17.44
C THR A 93 -16.99 1.26 -18.81
N ASP A 94 -16.17 2.22 -19.20
CA ASP A 94 -15.48 2.30 -20.49
C ASP A 94 -13.96 2.50 -20.30
N GLU A 95 -13.17 1.78 -21.09
CA GLU A 95 -11.71 1.71 -20.98
C GLU A 95 -11.02 3.04 -21.32
N ALA A 96 -11.52 3.77 -22.32
CA ALA A 96 -10.95 5.05 -22.72
C ALA A 96 -11.17 6.10 -21.63
N THR A 97 -12.36 6.11 -21.05
CA THR A 97 -12.71 6.95 -19.90
C THR A 97 -11.84 6.62 -18.69
N ALA A 98 -11.67 5.34 -18.36
CA ALA A 98 -10.84 4.91 -17.23
C ALA A 98 -9.37 5.32 -17.42
N THR A 99 -8.83 5.16 -18.64
CA THR A 99 -7.46 5.58 -18.98
C THR A 99 -7.27 7.10 -18.82
N SER A 100 -8.24 7.90 -19.26
CA SER A 100 -8.22 9.36 -19.07
C SER A 100 -8.23 9.75 -17.59
N GLN A 101 -9.04 9.06 -16.78
CA GLN A 101 -9.10 9.28 -15.34
C GLN A 101 -7.80 8.87 -14.63
N LEU A 102 -7.19 7.74 -15.00
CA LEU A 102 -5.86 7.34 -14.52
C LEU A 102 -4.80 8.40 -14.86
N GLY A 103 -4.85 8.95 -16.08
CA GLY A 103 -3.98 10.06 -16.48
C GLY A 103 -4.16 11.31 -15.61
N SER A 104 -5.40 11.67 -15.29
CA SER A 104 -5.71 12.81 -14.41
C SER A 104 -5.24 12.58 -12.97
N LEU A 105 -5.44 11.37 -12.45
CA LEU A 105 -4.95 10.95 -11.13
C LEU A 105 -3.43 10.98 -11.07
N ARG A 106 -2.74 10.54 -12.13
CA ARG A 106 -1.28 10.65 -12.25
C ARG A 106 -0.81 12.09 -12.23
N THR A 107 -1.41 12.98 -13.01
CA THR A 107 -1.03 14.40 -13.01
C THR A 107 -1.15 15.01 -11.62
N SER A 108 -2.24 14.69 -10.91
CA SER A 108 -2.45 15.13 -9.53
C SER A 108 -1.44 14.49 -8.55
N GLY A 109 -1.15 13.20 -8.74
CA GLY A 109 -0.19 12.45 -7.94
C GLY A 109 1.24 12.97 -8.08
N ILE A 110 1.66 13.33 -9.29
CA ILE A 110 2.96 13.97 -9.55
C ILE A 110 3.04 15.31 -8.80
N ALA A 111 1.99 16.14 -8.89
CA ALA A 111 1.96 17.43 -8.21
C ALA A 111 2.00 17.32 -6.68
N ALA A 112 1.46 16.24 -6.12
CA ALA A 112 1.45 15.97 -4.67
C ALA A 112 2.72 15.29 -4.15
N THR A 113 3.61 14.82 -5.05
CA THR A 113 4.76 13.99 -4.68
C THR A 113 6.05 14.80 -4.61
N ASN A 114 6.74 14.75 -3.48
CA ASN A 114 8.10 15.28 -3.34
C ASN A 114 9.12 14.20 -3.74
N LEU A 115 10.09 14.58 -4.57
CA LEU A 115 11.19 13.70 -5.03
C LEU A 115 12.50 14.07 -4.34
N ASP A 116 12.48 14.15 -3.01
CA ASP A 116 13.56 14.62 -2.14
C ASP A 116 14.41 13.48 -1.53
N GLY A 117 14.16 12.24 -1.93
CA GLY A 117 14.83 11.05 -1.43
C GLY A 117 14.19 10.43 -0.21
N THR A 118 13.05 10.94 0.27
CA THR A 118 12.22 10.27 1.28
C THR A 118 11.67 8.94 0.77
N TRP A 119 11.22 8.10 1.70
CA TRP A 119 10.69 6.77 1.43
C TRP A 119 9.17 6.75 1.59
N SER A 120 8.52 6.03 0.68
CA SER A 120 7.07 5.86 0.61
C SER A 120 6.74 4.39 0.28
N ALA A 121 5.48 3.98 0.51
CA ALA A 121 5.06 2.61 0.28
C ALA A 121 4.34 2.47 -1.06
N GLN A 122 4.83 1.58 -1.92
CA GLN A 122 4.10 1.13 -3.10
C GLN A 122 3.14 0.01 -2.68
N ILE A 123 1.85 0.22 -2.91
CA ILE A 123 0.78 -0.70 -2.46
C ILE A 123 0.00 -1.36 -3.60
N ALA A 124 0.24 -0.95 -4.84
CA ALA A 124 -0.22 -1.66 -6.04
C ALA A 124 0.66 -1.28 -7.25
N SER A 125 0.77 -2.19 -8.23
CA SER A 125 1.56 -1.98 -9.45
C SER A 125 1.04 -2.79 -10.63
N GLN A 126 0.05 -2.26 -11.34
CA GLN A 126 -0.62 -2.97 -12.43
C GLN A 126 -0.39 -2.29 -13.78
N TYR A 127 -0.51 -3.06 -14.86
CA TYR A 127 -0.63 -2.54 -16.23
C TYR A 127 -1.78 -3.27 -16.93
N VAL A 128 -2.35 -2.67 -17.98
CA VAL A 128 -3.46 -3.29 -18.72
C VAL A 128 -3.00 -4.61 -19.34
N GLY A 129 -3.74 -5.69 -19.06
CA GLY A 129 -3.43 -7.05 -19.49
C GLY A 129 -2.50 -7.82 -18.56
N VAL A 130 -2.10 -7.27 -17.39
CA VAL A 130 -1.37 -8.06 -16.39
C VAL A 130 -2.30 -9.10 -15.76
N GLU A 131 -1.83 -10.33 -15.64
CA GLU A 131 -2.49 -11.39 -14.89
C GLU A 131 -1.98 -11.39 -13.44
N ASP A 132 -2.89 -11.18 -12.49
CA ASP A 132 -2.64 -11.34 -11.06
C ASP A 132 -3.79 -12.10 -10.43
N HIS A 133 -3.68 -13.43 -10.49
CA HIS A 133 -4.70 -14.35 -9.98
C HIS A 133 -4.85 -14.33 -8.45
N GLN A 134 -4.00 -13.60 -7.71
CA GLN A 134 -4.24 -13.36 -6.29
C GLN A 134 -5.33 -12.29 -6.08
N LEU A 135 -5.45 -11.34 -7.01
CA LEU A 135 -6.42 -10.25 -6.94
C LEU A 135 -7.69 -10.53 -7.75
N GLN A 136 -7.56 -11.09 -8.96
CA GLN A 136 -8.70 -11.40 -9.82
C GLN A 136 -8.36 -12.47 -10.88
N PRO A 137 -9.34 -13.27 -11.34
CA PRO A 137 -9.08 -14.33 -12.31
C PRO A 137 -8.68 -13.80 -13.69
N GLU A 138 -9.28 -12.69 -14.14
CA GLU A 138 -9.08 -12.12 -15.46
C GLU A 138 -7.93 -11.08 -15.48
N PRO A 139 -7.26 -10.89 -16.63
CA PRO A 139 -6.27 -9.82 -16.77
C PRO A 139 -6.83 -8.44 -16.43
N PHE A 140 -6.02 -7.58 -15.84
CA PHE A 140 -6.46 -6.23 -15.45
C PHE A 140 -6.82 -5.36 -16.65
N THR A 141 -8.00 -4.76 -16.61
CA THR A 141 -8.41 -3.67 -17.50
C THR A 141 -8.01 -2.31 -16.93
N ALA A 142 -8.14 -1.22 -17.71
CA ALA A 142 -7.91 0.13 -17.17
C ALA A 142 -8.98 0.47 -16.12
N VAL A 143 -10.22 -0.01 -16.31
CA VAL A 143 -11.31 0.09 -15.34
C VAL A 143 -10.94 -0.59 -14.02
N ASP A 144 -10.36 -1.79 -14.07
CA ASP A 144 -9.94 -2.52 -12.86
C ASP A 144 -8.84 -1.79 -12.09
N ILE A 145 -7.84 -1.26 -12.80
CA ILE A 145 -6.73 -0.50 -12.20
C ILE A 145 -7.27 0.75 -11.49
N LEU A 146 -8.18 1.48 -12.14
CA LEU A 146 -8.81 2.65 -11.58
C LEU A 146 -9.65 2.32 -10.34
N ASN A 147 -10.43 1.25 -10.40
CA ASN A 147 -11.26 0.81 -9.27
C ASN A 147 -10.39 0.29 -8.12
N LEU A 148 -9.29 -0.42 -8.41
CA LEU A 148 -8.31 -0.82 -7.40
C LEU A 148 -7.75 0.41 -6.69
N HIS A 149 -7.30 1.42 -7.43
CA HIS A 149 -6.81 2.66 -6.84
C HIS A 149 -7.85 3.34 -5.95
N ARG A 150 -9.10 3.47 -6.41
CA ARG A 150 -10.19 4.06 -5.62
C ARG A 150 -10.47 3.28 -4.33
N ARG A 151 -10.44 1.94 -4.38
CA ARG A 151 -10.58 1.11 -3.18
C ARG A 151 -9.42 1.35 -2.20
N LEU A 152 -8.20 1.47 -2.69
CA LEU A 152 -7.03 1.77 -1.85
C LEU A 152 -7.12 3.18 -1.25
N VAL A 153 -7.55 4.20 -2.00
CA VAL A 153 -7.79 5.54 -1.44
C VAL A 153 -8.83 5.52 -0.32
N ALA A 154 -9.88 4.69 -0.46
CA ALA A 154 -10.95 4.56 0.52
C ALA A 154 -10.62 3.63 1.71
N ASP A 155 -9.47 2.94 1.68
CA ASP A 155 -9.12 1.96 2.70
C ASP A 155 -8.70 2.66 4.01
N SER A 156 -9.40 2.34 5.08
CA SER A 156 -9.17 2.89 6.43
C SER A 156 -7.74 2.72 6.95
N ARG A 157 -7.00 1.70 6.47
CA ARG A 157 -5.59 1.48 6.83
C ARG A 157 -4.68 2.64 6.41
N PHE A 158 -5.08 3.37 5.36
CA PHE A 158 -4.32 4.50 4.82
C PHE A 158 -4.96 5.85 5.18
N ALA A 159 -5.98 5.87 6.06
CA ALA A 159 -6.61 7.10 6.50
C ALA A 159 -5.58 8.09 7.08
N GLY A 160 -5.72 9.37 6.69
CA GLY A 160 -4.80 10.44 7.09
C GLY A 160 -3.47 10.47 6.33
N ARG A 161 -3.27 9.60 5.33
CA ARG A 161 -2.08 9.60 4.46
C ARG A 161 -2.47 9.80 3.00
N PRO A 162 -1.73 10.61 2.22
CA PRO A 162 -2.00 10.74 0.79
C PRO A 162 -1.76 9.41 0.06
N VAL A 163 -2.79 8.92 -0.63
CA VAL A 163 -2.69 7.80 -1.56
C VAL A 163 -2.76 8.37 -2.98
N VAL A 164 -1.69 8.19 -3.76
CA VAL A 164 -1.53 8.81 -5.08
C VAL A 164 -1.29 7.78 -6.16
N MET A 165 -1.66 8.13 -7.40
CA MET A 165 -1.33 7.37 -8.59
C MET A 165 -0.09 7.98 -9.26
N LEU A 166 0.86 7.13 -9.65
CA LEU A 166 2.05 7.48 -10.44
C LEU A 166 2.24 6.43 -11.54
N LYS A 167 3.17 6.66 -12.46
CA LYS A 167 3.74 5.62 -13.35
C LYS A 167 5.13 5.20 -12.88
N GLN A 168 5.55 4.00 -13.27
CA GLN A 168 6.90 3.49 -12.97
C GLN A 168 8.03 4.44 -13.36
N ASN A 169 7.87 5.21 -14.44
CA ASN A 169 8.88 6.13 -14.94
C ASN A 169 8.67 7.59 -14.49
N ASP A 170 7.84 7.83 -13.46
CA ASP A 170 7.70 9.16 -12.86
C ASP A 170 8.75 9.44 -11.77
N PHE A 171 9.41 8.41 -11.24
CA PHE A 171 10.38 8.53 -10.15
C PHE A 171 11.41 7.38 -10.16
N GLY A 172 12.53 7.57 -9.48
CA GLY A 172 13.52 6.53 -9.23
C GLY A 172 14.24 6.05 -10.49
N LYS A 173 14.55 4.75 -10.56
CA LYS A 173 15.27 4.16 -11.69
C LYS A 173 14.34 3.94 -12.90
N TYR A 174 14.79 4.36 -14.07
CA TYR A 174 14.09 4.14 -15.34
C TYR A 174 13.85 2.66 -15.62
N GLY A 175 12.59 2.27 -15.79
CA GLY A 175 12.16 0.95 -16.23
C GLY A 175 12.22 0.84 -17.76
N LYS A 176 12.73 -0.29 -18.27
CA LYS A 176 12.89 -0.56 -19.72
C LYS A 176 11.69 -1.27 -20.36
N THR A 177 10.58 -1.41 -19.63
CA THR A 177 9.38 -2.07 -20.16
C THR A 177 8.64 -1.14 -21.13
N ASP A 178 8.01 -1.74 -22.13
CA ASP A 178 7.04 -1.10 -23.02
C ASP A 178 5.67 -0.88 -22.34
N LYS A 179 5.44 -1.51 -21.19
CA LYS A 179 4.17 -1.46 -20.47
C LYS A 179 4.02 -0.17 -19.69
N GLU A 180 2.82 0.37 -19.73
CA GLU A 180 2.40 1.48 -18.90
C GLU A 180 2.02 0.95 -17.50
N ILE A 181 3.01 0.86 -16.62
CA ILE A 181 2.80 0.40 -15.24
C ILE A 181 2.31 1.56 -14.37
N TRP A 182 1.07 1.43 -13.90
CA TRP A 182 0.42 2.30 -12.94
C TRP A 182 0.74 1.85 -11.51
N ILE A 183 1.26 2.77 -10.70
CA ILE A 183 1.70 2.54 -9.34
C ILE A 183 0.81 3.33 -8.39
N THR A 184 0.20 2.65 -7.42
CA THR A 184 -0.44 3.33 -6.28
C THR A 184 0.55 3.41 -5.13
N MET A 185 0.80 4.64 -4.67
CA MET A 185 1.74 4.95 -3.59
C MET A 185 0.99 5.51 -2.38
N VAL A 186 1.42 5.16 -1.18
CA VAL A 186 1.12 5.89 0.05
C VAL A 186 2.32 6.76 0.38
N LEU A 187 2.13 8.07 0.38
CA LEU A 187 3.19 9.04 0.67
C LEU A 187 3.41 9.09 2.19
N LEU A 188 4.54 8.54 2.65
CA LEU A 188 4.88 8.43 4.07
C LEU A 188 5.92 9.46 4.51
N GLY A 189 6.83 9.83 3.62
CA GLY A 189 7.88 10.82 3.92
C GLY A 189 8.93 10.33 4.93
N HIS A 190 9.10 9.01 5.09
CA HIS A 190 10.10 8.47 6.02
C HIS A 190 11.52 8.70 5.51
N SER A 191 12.49 8.81 6.42
CA SER A 191 13.91 9.01 6.05
C SER A 191 14.62 7.70 5.69
N SER A 192 14.07 6.55 6.07
CA SER A 192 14.69 5.25 5.85
C SER A 192 13.74 4.24 5.17
N LYS A 193 14.35 3.26 4.50
CA LYS A 193 13.65 2.10 3.96
C LYS A 193 13.00 1.27 5.05
N ASP A 194 13.68 1.12 6.18
CA ASP A 194 13.28 0.23 7.27
C ASP A 194 12.04 0.77 7.98
N ASP A 195 11.89 2.09 8.11
CA ASP A 195 10.67 2.70 8.66
C ASP A 195 9.44 2.38 7.78
N VAL A 196 9.59 2.45 6.45
CA VAL A 196 8.51 2.07 5.53
C VAL A 196 8.24 0.58 5.58
N GLN A 197 9.29 -0.24 5.70
CA GLN A 197 9.15 -1.69 5.85
C GLN A 197 8.37 -2.03 7.13
N SER A 198 8.72 -1.45 8.27
CA SER A 198 7.98 -1.64 9.52
C SER A 198 6.54 -1.13 9.43
N TRP A 199 6.31 -0.01 8.72
CA TRP A 199 4.97 0.48 8.45
C TRP A 199 4.17 -0.53 7.61
N CYS A 200 4.76 -1.10 6.55
CA CYS A 200 4.14 -2.14 5.73
C CYS A 200 3.77 -3.37 6.59
N GLU A 201 4.70 -3.87 7.39
CA GLU A 201 4.48 -5.04 8.25
C GLU A 201 3.34 -4.82 9.25
N SER A 202 3.34 -3.65 9.92
CA SER A 202 2.26 -3.29 10.86
C SER A 202 0.92 -3.08 10.16
N THR A 203 0.91 -2.53 8.94
CA THR A 203 -0.33 -2.18 8.23
C THR A 203 -1.02 -3.42 7.65
N PHE A 204 -0.24 -4.42 7.24
CA PHE A 204 -0.75 -5.64 6.62
C PHE A 204 -0.73 -6.86 7.55
N GLY A 205 -0.09 -6.78 8.73
CA GLY A 205 -0.01 -7.87 9.69
C GLY A 205 0.76 -9.09 9.17
N MET A 206 1.69 -8.88 8.24
CA MET A 206 2.43 -9.93 7.54
C MET A 206 3.88 -9.50 7.29
N THR A 207 4.76 -10.47 7.08
CA THR A 207 6.20 -10.26 6.86
C THR A 207 6.69 -11.11 5.68
N GLY A 208 7.96 -10.91 5.29
CA GLY A 208 8.62 -11.75 4.28
C GLY A 208 8.04 -11.61 2.87
N GLU A 209 8.06 -12.70 2.11
CA GLU A 209 7.62 -12.72 0.69
C GLU A 209 6.14 -12.38 0.53
N GLN A 210 5.28 -12.77 1.49
CA GLN A 210 3.85 -12.46 1.42
C GLN A 210 3.62 -10.95 1.40
N LEU A 211 4.35 -10.21 2.23
CA LEU A 211 4.23 -8.74 2.28
C LEU A 211 4.63 -8.08 0.97
N LYS A 212 5.65 -8.60 0.26
CA LYS A 212 6.19 -7.99 -0.96
C LYS A 212 5.17 -7.91 -2.10
N ASN A 213 4.15 -8.76 -2.09
CA ASN A 213 3.05 -8.70 -3.06
C ASN A 213 2.08 -7.55 -2.78
N PHE A 214 2.06 -7.02 -1.55
CA PHE A 214 1.10 -5.99 -1.13
C PHE A 214 1.74 -4.64 -0.80
N CYS A 215 3.00 -4.62 -0.37
CA CYS A 215 3.65 -3.41 0.12
C CYS A 215 5.17 -3.48 -0.12
N LEU A 216 5.70 -2.50 -0.86
CA LEU A 216 7.12 -2.38 -1.15
C LEU A 216 7.65 -0.99 -0.80
N PRO A 217 8.73 -0.87 -0.01
CA PRO A 217 9.40 0.40 0.18
C PRO A 217 9.98 0.94 -1.12
N ARG A 218 9.70 2.20 -1.44
CA ARG A 218 10.25 2.91 -2.60
C ARG A 218 10.83 4.24 -2.16
N GLN A 219 12.02 4.55 -2.68
CA GLN A 219 12.63 5.86 -2.48
C GLN A 219 12.16 6.83 -3.56
N MET A 220 11.66 7.99 -3.13
CA MET A 220 11.10 9.04 -3.98
C MET A 220 12.23 9.94 -4.46
N LYS A 221 12.89 9.54 -5.55
CA LYS A 221 13.98 10.28 -6.19
C LYS A 221 13.58 10.75 -7.58
N PRO A 222 14.20 11.82 -8.11
CA PRO A 222 14.06 12.16 -9.52
C PRO A 222 14.45 10.98 -10.41
N LEU A 223 13.88 10.93 -11.61
CA LEU A 223 14.13 9.85 -12.56
C LEU A 223 15.63 9.80 -12.96
N TYR A 224 16.24 8.62 -12.90
CA TYR A 224 17.63 8.38 -13.31
C TYR A 224 17.78 7.09 -14.13
N ARG A 225 18.84 7.02 -14.95
CA ARG A 225 19.15 5.87 -15.81
C ARG A 225 20.10 4.87 -15.13
#